data_AF-A0A355X7K4-F1
#
_entry.id   AF-A0A355X7K4-F1
#
_cell.length_a   1.000
_cell.length_b   1.000
_cell.length_c   1.000
_cell.angle_alpha   90.00
_cell.angle_beta   90.00
_cell.angle_gamma   90.00
#
_symmetry.space_group_name_H-M   'P 1'
#
loop_
_entity.id
_entity.type
_entity.pdbx_description
1 polymer ?
#
loop_
_entity_poly.entity_id
_entity_poly.type
_entity_poly.pdbx_seq_one_letter_code
_entity_poly.pdbx_strand_id
1 'polypeptide(L)' 'KNYLIRPPLANIDQLFVVSSVADPAINMSVLDRIIAIAEYKNIEPVIVITKIDLDDSYKKYYDIY' A
#
# COMPACT_ATOMS: atom_id res chain seq x y z
N LYS A 1 6.94 19.89 3.91
CA LYS A 1 5.71 19.58 3.15
C LYS A 1 6.12 18.79 1.91
N ASN A 2 5.55 17.60 1.72
CA ASN A 2 6.03 16.58 0.77
C ASN A 2 5.52 16.79 -0.67
N TYR A 3 6.13 16.09 -1.65
CA TYR A 3 5.68 16.09 -3.05
C TYR A 3 5.94 14.74 -3.76
N LEU A 4 5.02 14.34 -4.63
CA LEU A 4 5.13 13.23 -5.58
C LEU A 4 5.40 13.76 -6.99
N ILE A 5 6.18 13.02 -7.76
CA ILE A 5 6.51 13.38 -9.16
C ILE A 5 5.42 12.86 -10.11
N ARG A 6 4.82 11.70 -9.80
CA ARG A 6 3.82 11.04 -10.63
C ARG A 6 2.72 10.40 -9.77
N PRO A 7 1.46 10.84 -9.91
CA PRO A 7 1.07 12.14 -10.46
C PRO A 7 1.74 13.30 -9.67
N PRO A 8 1.91 14.50 -10.26
CA PRO A 8 2.50 15.63 -9.56
C PRO A 8 1.53 16.14 -8.49
N LEU A 9 1.79 15.77 -7.24
CA LEU A 9 0.96 16.08 -6.08
C LEU A 9 1.84 16.58 -4.93
N ALA A 10 1.29 17.43 -4.04
CA ALA A 10 2.01 17.94 -2.88
C ALA A 10 1.08 18.02 -1.66
N ASN A 11 1.66 18.09 -0.47
CA ASN A 11 0.93 18.16 0.81
C ASN A 11 0.00 16.96 1.01
N ILE A 12 0.49 15.76 0.75
CA ILE A 12 -0.26 14.53 0.96
C ILE A 12 -0.03 14.06 2.38
N ASP A 13 -1.10 13.84 3.13
CA ASP A 13 -0.99 13.30 4.49
C ASP A 13 -0.95 11.78 4.47
N GLN A 14 -1.80 11.14 3.63
CA GLN A 14 -1.95 9.69 3.59
C GLN A 14 -1.90 9.12 2.16
N LEU A 15 -1.35 7.91 2.02
CA LEU A 15 -1.29 7.16 0.75
C LEU A 15 -1.97 5.79 0.92
N PHE A 16 -3.09 5.57 0.24
CA PHE A 16 -3.78 4.29 0.24
C PHE A 16 -3.19 3.34 -0.81
N VAL A 17 -2.58 2.25 -0.36
CA VAL A 17 -2.03 1.19 -1.22
C VAL A 17 -3.02 0.04 -1.26
N VAL A 18 -3.79 -0.04 -2.35
CA VAL A 18 -4.84 -1.04 -2.52
C VAL A 18 -4.28 -2.24 -3.25
N SER A 19 -4.44 -3.44 -2.69
CA SER A 19 -4.05 -4.71 -3.32
C SER A 19 -5.09 -5.78 -3.07
N SER A 20 -5.22 -6.75 -3.97
CA SER A 20 -6.17 -7.85 -3.83
C SER A 20 -5.50 -9.08 -3.22
N VAL A 21 -6.19 -9.80 -2.35
CA VAL A 21 -5.66 -11.05 -1.77
C VAL A 21 -5.52 -12.14 -2.84
N ALA A 22 -6.38 -12.11 -3.85
CA ALA A 22 -6.39 -13.02 -4.99
C ALA A 22 -6.77 -12.28 -6.28
N ASP A 23 -6.32 -12.81 -7.43
CA ASP A 23 -6.66 -12.33 -8.78
C ASP A 23 -6.50 -10.81 -9.04
N PRO A 24 -5.28 -10.27 -9.06
CA PRO A 24 -4.00 -10.92 -8.77
C PRO A 24 -3.70 -10.92 -7.26
N ALA A 25 -2.90 -11.90 -6.82
CA ALA A 25 -2.41 -11.93 -5.45
C ALA A 25 -1.43 -10.78 -5.18
N ILE A 26 -1.33 -10.38 -3.91
CA ILE A 26 -0.44 -9.29 -3.46
C ILE A 26 1.01 -9.59 -3.85
N ASN A 27 1.66 -8.61 -4.47
CA ASN A 27 3.11 -8.62 -4.67
C ASN A 27 3.79 -7.84 -3.55
N MET A 28 4.37 -8.58 -2.60
CA MET A 28 5.02 -8.01 -1.40
C MET A 28 6.15 -7.03 -1.75
N SER A 29 6.98 -7.36 -2.75
CA SER A 29 8.08 -6.46 -3.16
C SER A 29 7.60 -5.12 -3.70
N VAL A 30 6.46 -5.11 -4.40
CA VAL A 30 5.85 -3.87 -4.89
C VAL A 30 5.25 -3.09 -3.73
N LEU A 31 4.54 -3.76 -2.82
CA LEU A 31 3.94 -3.16 -1.63
C LEU A 31 5.01 -2.50 -0.75
N ASP A 32 6.06 -3.22 -0.39
CA ASP A 32 7.19 -2.73 0.41
C ASP A 32 7.85 -1.51 -0.22
N ARG A 33 8.06 -1.56 -1.54
CA ARG A 33 8.66 -0.45 -2.28
C ARG A 33 7.79 0.80 -2.23
N ILE A 34 6.47 0.65 -2.35
CA ILE A 34 5.53 1.79 -2.28
C ILE A 34 5.51 2.36 -0.87
N ILE A 35 5.44 1.51 0.16
CA ILE A 35 5.48 1.91 1.58
C ILE A 35 6.77 2.66 1.87
N ALA A 36 7.92 2.13 1.48
CA ALA A 36 9.22 2.77 1.68
C ALA A 36 9.30 4.14 1.00
N ILE A 37 8.72 4.30 -0.19
CA ILE A 37 8.66 5.61 -0.88
C ILE A 37 7.75 6.59 -0.14
N ALA A 38 6.60 6.13 0.39
CA ALA A 38 5.66 6.95 1.14
C ALA A 38 6.30 7.47 2.44
N GLU A 39 6.88 6.55 3.23
CA GLU A 39 7.63 6.85 4.46
C GLU A 39 8.79 7.82 4.20
N TYR A 40 9.61 7.55 3.17
CA TYR A 40 10.70 8.45 2.78
C TYR A 40 10.21 9.87 2.44
N LYS A 41 8.99 9.98 1.92
CA LYS A 41 8.34 11.25 1.59
C LYS A 41 7.54 11.83 2.75
N ASN A 42 7.55 11.24 3.94
CA ASN A 42 6.71 11.65 5.09
C ASN A 42 5.22 11.69 4.69
N ILE A 43 4.74 10.62 4.08
CA ILE A 43 3.33 10.37 3.78
C ILE A 43 2.97 9.06 4.48
N GLU A 44 1.92 9.06 5.30
CA GLU A 44 1.49 7.88 6.04
C GLU A 44 0.86 6.85 5.09
N PRO A 45 1.46 5.66 4.89
CA PRO A 45 0.88 4.63 4.04
C PRO A 45 -0.23 3.87 4.78
N VAL A 46 -1.36 3.68 4.10
CA VAL A 46 -2.49 2.86 4.57
C VAL A 46 -2.67 1.70 3.59
N ILE A 47 -2.46 0.48 4.07
CA ILE A 47 -2.59 -0.73 3.26
C ILE A 47 -4.05 -1.17 3.26
N VAL A 48 -4.60 -1.39 2.06
CA VAL A 48 -5.98 -1.85 1.90
C VAL A 48 -5.99 -3.16 1.13
N ILE A 49 -6.38 -4.24 1.81
CA ILE A 49 -6.52 -5.56 1.20
C ILE A 49 -7.97 -5.76 0.75
N THR A 50 -8.15 -6.09 -0.53
CA THR A 50 -9.44 -6.25 -1.20
C THR A 50 -9.64 -7.68 -1.69
N LYS A 51 -10.87 -8.01 -2.11
CA LYS A 51 -11.28 -9.35 -2.57
C LYS A 51 -11.13 -10.46 -1.53
N ILE A 52 -11.31 -10.11 -0.25
CA ILE A 52 -11.23 -11.05 0.89
C ILE A 52 -12.28 -12.17 0.82
N ASP A 53 -13.31 -12.00 -0.01
CA ASP A 53 -14.30 -13.03 -0.34
C ASP A 53 -13.72 -14.21 -1.12
N LEU A 54 -12.59 -14.04 -1.80
CA LEU A 54 -11.94 -15.08 -2.60
C LEU A 54 -10.90 -15.89 -1.83
N ASP A 55 -10.28 -15.32 -0.79
CA ASP A 55 -9.22 -15.97 0.00
C ASP A 55 -9.06 -15.31 1.39
N ASP A 56 -8.99 -16.12 2.44
CA ASP A 56 -8.76 -15.70 3.83
C ASP A 56 -7.28 -15.43 4.17
N SER A 57 -6.42 -15.58 3.18
CA SER A 57 -4.99 -15.27 3.20
C SER A 57 -4.67 -13.82 3.55
N TYR A 58 -5.63 -12.91 3.70
CA TYR A 58 -5.30 -11.54 4.12
C TYR A 58 -4.71 -11.50 5.55
N LYS A 59 -5.05 -12.47 6.40
CA LYS A 59 -4.63 -12.53 7.81
C LYS A 59 -3.10 -12.55 7.98
N LYS A 60 -2.38 -13.26 7.12
CA LYS A 60 -0.91 -13.34 7.16
C LYS A 60 -0.22 -12.00 6.89
N TYR A 61 -0.89 -11.03 6.26
CA TYR A 61 -0.33 -9.70 6.05
C TYR A 61 -0.57 -8.75 7.23
N TYR A 62 -1.61 -8.99 8.03
CA TYR A 62 -1.91 -8.20 9.23
C TYR A 62 -0.82 -8.31 10.30
N ASP A 63 -0.14 -9.46 10.39
CA ASP A 63 0.94 -9.66 11.34
C ASP A 63 2.27 -9.03 10.88
N ILE A 64 2.39 -8.67 9.59
CA ILE A 64 3.62 -8.18 8.97
C ILE A 64 3.66 -6.64 8.93
N TYR A 65 2.49 -6.01 8.72
CA TYR A 65 2.35 -4.56 8.58
C TYR A 65 1.40 -4.00 9.63
#